data_AF-A0A6J6D4H0-F1
#
_entry.id   AF-A0A6J6D4H0-F1
#
_cell.length_a   1.000
_cell.length_b   1.000
_cell.length_c   1.000
_cell.angle_alpha   90.00
_cell.angle_beta   90.00
_cell.angle_gamma   90.00
#
_symmetry.space_group_name_H-M   'P 1'
#
loop_
_entity.id
_entity.type
_entity.pdbx_description
1 polymer ?
#
loop_
_entity_poly.entity_id
_entity_poly.type
_entity_poly.pdbx_seq_one_letter_code
_entity_poly.pdbx_strand_id
1 'polypeptide(L)'
;MDSRGYGRRGSSSVSVRRRSVGLVLLGLVAIAVGSYGLLDPTAPALFRIPALGVGAAALIGALVAGGKSTMRTRYRPDPWIGPEWMVSIAGIVAFASFVLVGRMGDALSPSTNPLEVPAVPVVAVIGLLVAALPAWFAPHPPTLASSSAPLVVAA
;
A
#
# COMPACT_ATOMS: atom_id res chain seq x y z
N MET A 1 1.25 -7.43 -24.04
CA MET A 1 1.20 -8.58 -23.11
C MET A 1 0.43 -9.68 -23.81
N ASP A 2 1.09 -10.80 -24.13
CA ASP A 2 0.39 -11.98 -24.63
C ASP A 2 -0.43 -12.55 -23.47
N SER A 3 -1.76 -12.40 -23.52
CA SER A 3 -2.70 -12.92 -22.51
C SER A 3 -2.69 -14.46 -22.46
N ARG A 4 -2.02 -15.09 -23.43
CA ARG A 4 -1.80 -16.54 -23.47
C ARG A 4 -0.99 -16.98 -22.24
N GLY A 5 -1.66 -17.72 -21.37
CA GLY A 5 -1.04 -18.36 -20.21
C GLY A 5 -1.35 -17.72 -18.85
N TYR A 6 -2.06 -16.58 -18.78
CA TYR A 6 -2.49 -16.01 -17.49
C TYR A 6 -3.48 -16.92 -16.72
N GLY A 7 -4.10 -17.88 -17.40
CA GLY A 7 -4.89 -18.96 -16.78
C GLY A 7 -4.14 -20.28 -16.57
N ARG A 8 -2.88 -20.39 -17.03
CA ARG A 8 -2.08 -21.60 -16.86
C ARG A 8 -1.57 -21.64 -15.43
N ARG A 9 -2.26 -22.44 -14.61
CA ARG A 9 -1.84 -22.80 -13.26
C ARG A 9 -0.38 -23.25 -13.34
N GLY A 10 0.53 -22.46 -12.77
CA GLY A 10 1.93 -22.86 -12.64
C GLY A 10 2.03 -24.17 -11.85
N SER A 11 3.22 -24.75 -11.81
CA SER A 11 3.52 -26.00 -11.09
C SER A 11 3.42 -25.90 -9.55
N SER A 12 2.83 -24.83 -9.01
CA SER A 12 2.63 -24.62 -7.57
C SER A 12 1.67 -25.68 -6.99
N SER A 13 2.07 -26.31 -5.89
CA SER A 13 1.21 -27.29 -5.21
C SER A 13 -0.10 -26.65 -4.72
N VAL A 14 -1.17 -27.45 -4.68
CA VAL A 14 -2.49 -27.00 -4.20
C VAL A 14 -2.43 -26.42 -2.78
N SER A 15 -1.58 -26.99 -1.92
CA SER A 15 -1.38 -26.57 -0.55
C SER A 15 -0.78 -25.17 -0.44
N VAL A 16 0.19 -24.83 -1.28
CA VAL A 16 0.78 -23.47 -1.31
C VAL A 16 -0.28 -22.45 -1.72
N ARG A 17 -1.06 -22.76 -2.75
CA ARG A 17 -2.16 -21.88 -3.19
C ARG A 17 -3.19 -21.64 -2.10
N ARG A 18 -3.63 -22.70 -1.40
CA ARG A 18 -4.60 -22.59 -0.30
C ARG A 18 -4.05 -21.75 0.85
N ARG A 19 -2.76 -21.89 1.19
CA ARG A 19 -2.11 -21.05 2.21
C ARG A 19 -2.05 -19.58 1.79
N SER A 20 -1.69 -19.29 0.54
CA SER A 20 -1.68 -17.90 0.03
C SER A 20 -3.08 -17.28 0.07
N VAL A 21 -4.12 -18.00 -0.39
CA VAL A 21 -5.51 -17.52 -0.31
C VAL A 21 -5.92 -17.29 1.15
N GLY A 22 -5.61 -18.23 2.04
CA GLY A 22 -5.89 -18.09 3.48
C GLY A 22 -5.19 -16.87 4.09
N LEU A 23 -3.94 -16.62 3.75
CA LEU A 23 -3.18 -15.44 4.20
C LEU A 23 -3.78 -14.13 3.66
N VAL A 24 -4.23 -14.10 2.41
CA VAL A 24 -4.93 -12.93 1.85
C VAL A 24 -6.23 -12.66 2.59
N LEU A 25 -7.07 -13.69 2.78
CA LEU A 25 -8.35 -13.55 3.48
C LEU A 25 -8.14 -13.11 4.94
N LEU A 26 -7.19 -13.75 5.64
CA LEU A 26 -6.82 -13.36 7.00
C LEU A 26 -6.33 -11.90 7.03
N GLY A 27 -5.48 -11.52 6.08
CA GLY A 27 -4.94 -10.17 5.95
C GLY A 27 -6.05 -9.13 5.78
N LEU A 28 -6.97 -9.36 4.86
CA LEU A 28 -8.10 -8.48 4.59
C LEU A 28 -9.03 -8.36 5.80
N VAL A 29 -9.39 -9.47 6.44
CA VAL A 29 -10.24 -9.46 7.65
C VAL A 29 -9.55 -8.73 8.80
N ALA A 30 -8.27 -9.01 9.06
CA ALA A 30 -7.52 -8.37 10.13
C ALA A 30 -7.33 -6.87 9.88
N ILE A 31 -7.14 -6.44 8.62
CA ILE A 31 -7.09 -5.02 8.27
C ILE A 31 -8.46 -4.35 8.47
N ALA A 32 -9.55 -5.00 8.08
CA ALA A 32 -10.89 -4.48 8.26
C ALA A 32 -11.21 -4.29 9.77
N VAL A 33 -10.96 -5.32 10.57
CA VAL A 33 -11.13 -5.28 12.04
C VAL A 33 -10.20 -4.22 12.65
N GLY A 34 -8.94 -4.18 12.24
CA GLY A 34 -7.93 -3.21 12.68
C GLY A 34 -8.33 -1.76 12.40
N SER A 35 -8.84 -1.50 11.20
CA SER A 35 -9.31 -0.18 10.77
C SER A 35 -10.53 0.25 11.57
N TYR A 36 -11.49 -0.66 11.76
CA TYR A 36 -12.65 -0.40 12.61
C TYR A 36 -12.22 -0.10 14.06
N GLY A 37 -11.32 -0.90 14.64
CA GLY A 37 -10.84 -0.68 16.01
C GLY A 37 -10.04 0.60 16.19
N LEU A 38 -9.40 1.13 15.14
CA LEU A 38 -8.80 2.47 15.18
C LEU A 38 -9.84 3.59 15.22
N LEU A 39 -10.99 3.40 14.57
CA LEU A 39 -12.08 4.38 14.51
C LEU A 39 -13.00 4.31 15.74
N ASP A 40 -13.03 3.17 16.43
CA ASP A 40 -13.85 2.94 17.62
C ASP A 40 -13.00 3.08 18.91
N PRO A 41 -13.16 4.18 19.68
CA PRO A 41 -12.43 4.39 20.93
C PRO A 41 -12.71 3.31 21.99
N THR A 42 -13.85 2.63 21.90
CA THR A 42 -14.29 1.59 22.84
C THR A 42 -13.76 0.20 22.47
N ALA A 43 -13.23 0.02 21.25
CA ALA A 43 -12.72 -1.26 20.81
C ALA A 43 -11.51 -1.71 21.64
N PRO A 44 -11.41 -3.00 22.01
CA PRO A 44 -10.23 -3.57 22.65
C PRO A 44 -8.92 -3.20 21.95
N ALA A 45 -7.87 -2.89 22.72
CA ALA A 45 -6.57 -2.45 22.17
C ALA A 45 -5.97 -3.44 21.15
N LEU A 46 -6.25 -4.74 21.30
CA LEU A 46 -5.82 -5.78 20.39
C LEU A 46 -6.39 -5.63 18.97
N PHE A 47 -7.63 -5.13 18.84
CA PHE A 47 -8.29 -4.92 17.56
C PHE A 47 -7.92 -3.60 16.88
N ARG A 48 -6.92 -2.86 17.40
CA ARG A 48 -6.44 -1.61 16.81
C ARG A 48 -5.17 -1.87 15.99
N ILE A 49 -4.06 -1.25 16.37
CA ILE A 49 -2.73 -1.39 15.74
C ILE A 49 -2.26 -2.86 15.65
N PRO A 50 -2.43 -3.74 16.67
CA PRO A 50 -1.96 -5.12 16.56
C PRO A 50 -2.67 -5.90 15.46
N ALA A 51 -4.00 -5.75 15.32
CA ALA A 51 -4.76 -6.38 14.24
C ALA A 51 -4.30 -5.90 12.85
N LEU A 52 -4.04 -4.60 12.69
CA LEU A 52 -3.44 -4.07 11.46
C LEU A 52 -2.05 -4.69 11.17
N GLY A 53 -1.22 -4.83 12.20
CA GLY A 53 0.11 -5.45 12.08
C GLY A 53 0.03 -6.91 11.63
N VAL A 54 -0.87 -7.70 12.21
CA VAL A 54 -1.14 -9.09 11.79
C VAL A 54 -1.63 -9.12 10.35
N GLY A 55 -2.55 -8.22 9.98
CA GLY A 55 -3.09 -8.14 8.63
C GLY A 55 -2.03 -7.82 7.58
N ALA A 56 -1.19 -6.82 7.84
CA ALA A 56 -0.06 -6.45 6.99
C ALA A 56 0.94 -7.60 6.85
N ALA A 57 1.31 -8.25 7.96
CA ALA A 57 2.21 -9.40 7.96
C ALA A 57 1.65 -10.57 7.14
N ALA A 58 0.35 -10.84 7.25
CA ALA A 58 -0.32 -11.88 6.47
C ALA A 58 -0.30 -11.57 4.97
N LEU A 59 -0.57 -10.32 4.56
CA LEU A 59 -0.51 -9.90 3.15
C LEU A 59 0.91 -9.96 2.59
N ILE A 60 1.91 -9.48 3.33
CA ILE A 60 3.32 -9.59 2.94
C ILE A 60 3.69 -11.08 2.78
N GLY A 61 3.29 -11.92 3.74
CA GLY A 61 3.48 -13.37 3.66
C GLY A 61 2.84 -13.99 2.42
N ALA A 62 1.62 -13.56 2.07
CA ALA A 62 0.93 -14.01 0.85
C ALA A 62 1.69 -13.60 -0.41
N LEU A 63 2.19 -12.37 -0.48
CA LEU A 63 2.99 -11.86 -1.61
C LEU A 63 4.32 -12.62 -1.76
N VAL A 64 5.04 -12.82 -0.65
CA VAL A 64 6.31 -13.56 -0.64
C VAL A 64 6.09 -15.03 -1.06
N ALA A 65 5.03 -15.67 -0.55
CA ALA A 65 4.68 -17.04 -0.94
C ALA A 65 4.27 -17.13 -2.43
N GLY A 66 3.49 -16.16 -2.92
CA GLY A 66 3.10 -16.06 -4.32
C GLY A 66 4.30 -15.85 -5.25
N GLY A 67 5.22 -14.95 -4.88
CA GLY A 67 6.45 -14.69 -5.63
C GLY A 67 7.32 -15.94 -5.78
N LYS A 68 7.50 -16.71 -4.70
CA LYS A 68 8.25 -17.98 -4.69
C LYS A 68 7.63 -19.07 -5.56
N SER A 69 6.32 -19.02 -5.78
CA SER A 69 5.60 -20.04 -6.56
C SER A 69 5.72 -19.88 -8.08
N THR A 70 6.27 -18.75 -8.54
CA THR A 70 6.45 -18.46 -9.95
C THR A 70 7.78 -19.03 -10.43
N MET A 71 7.75 -20.12 -11.20
CA MET A 71 8.94 -20.62 -11.90
C MET A 71 9.36 -19.63 -13.00
N ARG A 72 10.30 -18.74 -12.68
CA ARG A 72 11.01 -17.90 -13.66
C ARG A 72 12.47 -18.35 -13.70
N THR A 73 12.96 -18.70 -14.89
CA THR A 73 14.32 -19.21 -15.11
C THR A 73 15.41 -18.15 -14.91
N ARG A 74 15.04 -16.87 -14.90
CA ARG A 74 15.94 -15.76 -14.56
C ARG A 74 15.12 -14.60 -13.96
N TYR A 75 15.15 -14.45 -12.65
CA TYR A 75 14.62 -13.26 -11.96
C TYR A 75 15.79 -12.33 -11.69
N ARG A 76 15.67 -11.06 -12.11
CA ARG A 76 16.55 -9.99 -11.67
C ARG A 76 15.71 -9.12 -10.73
N PRO A 77 15.92 -9.21 -9.41
CA PRO A 77 15.22 -8.34 -8.47
C PRO A 77 15.50 -6.90 -8.86
N ASP A 78 14.44 -6.11 -9.01
CA ASP A 78 14.58 -4.68 -9.24
C ASP A 78 14.90 -4.03 -7.89
N PRO A 79 16.11 -3.46 -7.70
CA PRO A 79 16.41 -2.74 -6.47
C PRO A 79 15.55 -1.48 -6.41
N TRP A 80 15.10 -1.11 -5.20
CA TRP A 80 14.49 0.21 -5.01
C TRP A 80 15.48 1.30 -5.38
N ILE A 81 15.12 2.09 -6.37
CA ILE A 81 15.88 3.26 -6.77
C ILE A 81 15.34 4.51 -6.06
N GLY A 82 16.01 5.66 -6.25
CA GLY A 82 15.70 6.89 -5.53
C GLY A 82 14.21 7.30 -5.54
N PRO A 83 13.50 7.21 -6.68
CA PRO A 83 12.09 7.58 -6.75
C PRO A 83 11.16 6.77 -5.83
N GLU A 84 11.37 5.46 -5.70
CA GLU A 84 10.57 4.57 -4.87
C GLU A 84 10.72 4.92 -3.39
N TRP A 85 11.95 5.23 -2.97
CA TRP A 85 12.22 5.73 -1.63
C TRP A 85 11.56 7.08 -1.39
N MET A 86 11.66 8.01 -2.33
CA MET A 86 11.03 9.32 -2.24
C MET A 86 9.51 9.22 -2.06
N VAL A 87 8.82 8.43 -2.89
CA VAL A 87 7.37 8.20 -2.80
C VAL A 87 7.00 7.63 -1.42
N SER A 88 7.75 6.63 -0.97
CA SER A 88 7.50 5.96 0.31
C SER A 88 7.72 6.88 1.51
N ILE A 89 8.80 7.66 1.49
CA ILE A 89 9.10 8.66 2.53
C ILE A 89 8.03 9.76 2.54
N ALA A 90 7.59 10.24 1.37
CA ALA A 90 6.54 11.24 1.28
C ALA A 90 5.24 10.76 1.95
N GLY A 91 4.84 9.50 1.72
CA GLY A 91 3.71 8.88 2.40
C GLY A 91 3.90 8.75 3.93
N ILE A 92 5.10 8.37 4.38
CA ILE A 92 5.44 8.30 5.81
C ILE A 92 5.36 9.68 6.47
N VAL A 93 5.86 10.72 5.82
CA VAL A 93 5.79 12.10 6.32
C VAL A 93 4.34 12.56 6.45
N ALA A 94 3.51 12.28 5.44
CA ALA A 94 2.07 12.55 5.51
C ALA A 94 1.45 11.85 6.72
N PHE A 95 1.62 10.53 6.84
CA PHE A 95 1.09 9.75 7.94
C PHE A 95 1.54 10.28 9.31
N ALA A 96 2.85 10.52 9.49
CA ALA A 96 3.41 11.02 10.74
C ALA A 96 2.86 12.41 11.10
N SER A 97 2.68 13.30 10.11
CA SER A 97 2.13 14.65 10.34
C SER A 97 0.70 14.61 10.88
N PHE A 98 -0.17 13.74 10.32
CA PHE A 98 -1.55 13.59 10.79
C PHE A 98 -1.62 12.92 12.17
N VAL A 99 -0.78 11.91 12.41
CA VAL A 99 -0.68 11.30 13.75
C VAL A 99 -0.22 12.32 14.78
N LEU A 100 0.77 13.15 14.45
CA LEU A 100 1.27 14.18 15.35
C LEU A 100 0.19 15.21 15.70
N VAL A 101 -0.50 15.73 14.69
CA VAL A 101 -1.61 16.69 14.89
C VAL A 101 -2.73 16.06 15.72
N GLY A 102 -3.14 14.83 15.42
CA GLY A 102 -4.18 14.13 16.18
C GLY A 102 -3.81 13.80 17.62
N ARG A 103 -2.52 13.88 17.99
CA ARG A 103 -2.04 13.73 19.38
C ARG A 103 -1.93 15.06 20.11
N MET A 104 -1.80 16.17 19.38
CA MET A 104 -1.58 17.50 19.95
C MET A 104 -2.88 18.26 20.26
N GLY A 105 -4.01 17.89 19.66
CA GLY A 105 -5.29 18.48 19.98
C GLY A 105 -6.39 18.16 18.98
N ASP A 106 -7.47 18.94 19.05
CA ASP A 106 -8.73 18.64 18.37
C ASP A 106 -8.86 19.26 16.98
N ALA A 107 -7.74 19.73 16.38
CA ALA A 107 -7.75 20.35 15.06
C ALA A 107 -8.27 19.41 13.94
N LEU A 108 -8.21 18.09 14.16
CA LEU A 108 -8.78 17.08 13.25
C LEU A 108 -10.23 16.66 13.60
N SER A 109 -10.78 17.19 14.70
CA SER A 109 -12.12 16.91 15.23
C SER A 109 -12.83 18.22 15.59
N PRO A 110 -13.10 19.11 14.62
CA PRO A 110 -13.68 20.43 14.89
C PRO A 110 -15.07 20.32 15.52
N SER A 111 -15.41 21.29 16.38
CA SER A 111 -16.73 21.39 17.01
C SER A 111 -17.81 21.61 15.95
N THR A 112 -18.91 20.87 16.07
CA THR A 112 -20.09 21.02 15.21
C THR A 112 -21.21 21.81 15.90
N ASN A 113 -21.07 22.08 17.21
CA ASN A 113 -21.99 22.90 17.97
C ASN A 113 -21.31 23.45 19.25
N PRO A 114 -21.20 24.78 19.43
CA PRO A 114 -21.50 25.84 18.47
C PRO A 114 -20.58 25.77 17.23
N LEU A 115 -21.01 26.41 16.14
CA LEU A 115 -20.24 26.40 14.89
C LEU A 115 -19.06 27.39 15.01
N GLU A 116 -17.84 26.87 14.95
CA GLU A 116 -16.61 27.66 15.02
C GLU A 116 -15.74 27.41 13.78
N VAL A 117 -14.88 28.37 13.44
CA VAL A 117 -13.93 28.19 12.33
C VAL A 117 -12.83 27.22 12.79
N PRO A 118 -12.65 26.06 12.12
CA PRO A 118 -11.62 25.12 12.51
C PRO A 118 -10.23 25.72 12.37
N ALA A 119 -9.37 25.51 13.36
CA ALA A 119 -7.95 25.82 13.23
C ALA A 119 -7.35 24.98 12.09
N VAL A 120 -6.56 25.59 11.22
CA VAL A 120 -5.88 24.86 10.14
C VAL A 120 -4.62 24.21 10.71
N PRO A 121 -4.53 22.86 10.72
CA PRO A 121 -3.36 22.18 11.26
C PRO A 121 -2.18 22.29 10.30
N VAL A 122 -1.39 23.35 10.44
CA VAL A 122 -0.27 23.69 9.54
C VAL A 122 0.68 22.51 9.33
N VAL A 123 0.95 21.73 10.38
CA VAL A 123 1.82 20.54 10.31
C VAL A 123 1.25 19.46 9.38
N ALA A 124 -0.05 19.16 9.47
CA ALA A 124 -0.71 18.20 8.58
C ALA A 124 -0.81 18.73 7.14
N VAL A 125 -1.01 20.05 6.97
CA VAL A 125 -0.99 20.69 5.65
C VAL A 125 0.39 20.55 5.01
N ILE A 126 1.47 20.83 5.73
CA ILE A 126 2.84 20.64 5.24
C ILE A 126 3.07 19.18 4.86
N GLY A 127 2.67 18.24 5.72
CA GLY A 127 2.80 16.80 5.42
C GLY A 127 2.01 16.38 4.17
N LEU A 128 0.81 16.93 3.97
CA LEU A 128 0.01 16.71 2.77
C LEU A 128 0.68 17.29 1.51
N LEU A 129 1.27 18.47 1.60
CA LEU A 129 2.02 19.09 0.50
C LEU A 129 3.26 18.26 0.14
N VAL A 130 3.98 17.73 1.15
CA VAL A 130 5.09 16.80 0.93
C VAL A 130 4.62 15.52 0.24
N ALA A 131 3.45 14.99 0.63
CA ALA A 131 2.84 13.82 -0.01
C ALA A 131 2.43 14.06 -1.47
N ALA A 132 2.28 15.32 -1.89
CA ALA A 132 1.99 15.67 -3.27
C ALA A 132 3.27 15.74 -4.15
N LEU A 133 4.46 15.90 -3.57
CA LEU A 133 5.73 16.00 -4.31
C LEU A 133 5.95 14.88 -5.34
N PRO A 134 5.60 13.60 -5.06
CA PRO A 134 5.72 12.55 -6.06
C PRO A 134 5.00 12.81 -7.38
N ALA A 135 3.94 13.64 -7.40
CA ALA A 135 3.25 13.98 -8.64
C ALA A 135 4.14 14.72 -9.66
N TRP A 136 5.20 15.39 -9.21
CA TRP A 136 6.15 16.10 -10.07
C TRP A 136 7.47 15.37 -10.25
N PHE A 137 7.92 14.61 -9.23
CA PHE A 137 9.26 14.02 -9.21
C PHE A 137 9.30 12.52 -9.47
N ALA A 138 8.16 11.81 -9.35
CA ALA A 138 8.14 10.38 -9.63
C ALA A 138 8.19 10.13 -11.15
N PRO A 139 8.96 9.13 -11.62
CA PRO A 139 8.98 8.74 -13.02
C PRO A 139 7.57 8.44 -13.52
N HIS A 140 7.25 8.95 -14.72
CA HIS A 140 5.98 8.62 -15.34
C HIS A 140 5.90 7.12 -15.62
N PRO A 141 4.74 6.49 -15.35
CA PRO A 141 4.55 5.09 -15.72
C PRO A 141 4.69 4.94 -17.24
N PRO A 142 5.35 3.88 -17.73
CA PRO A 142 5.48 3.65 -19.16
C PRO A 142 4.10 3.58 -19.82
N THR A 143 3.87 4.44 -20.80
CA THR A 143 2.61 4.44 -21.56
C THR A 143 2.57 3.22 -22.50
N LEU A 144 1.38 2.66 -22.71
CA LEU A 144 1.20 1.48 -23.58
C LEU A 144 1.66 1.72 -25.02
N ALA A 145 1.70 2.98 -25.46
CA ALA A 145 2.16 3.38 -26.79
C ALA A 145 3.67 3.18 -27.02
N SER A 146 4.49 3.28 -25.97
CA SER A 146 5.94 3.07 -26.04
C SER A 146 6.35 1.64 -26.35
N SER A 147 5.39 0.70 -26.30
CA SER A 147 5.61 -0.73 -26.56
C SER A 147 5.47 -1.12 -28.04
N SER A 148 5.03 -0.19 -28.90
CA SER A 148 4.72 -0.44 -30.32
C SER A 148 5.86 -0.05 -31.25
N ALA A 149 7.13 -0.26 -30.87
CA ALA A 149 8.21 -0.17 -31.85
C ALA A 149 8.09 -1.36 -32.83
N PRO A 150 7.93 -1.13 -34.15
CA PRO A 150 7.80 -2.23 -35.11
C PRO A 150 9.11 -3.03 -35.11
N LEU A 151 8.99 -4.35 -34.89
CA LEU A 151 10.07 -5.30 -35.14
C LEU A 151 10.41 -5.25 -36.63
N VAL A 152 11.53 -4.61 -36.97
CA VAL A 152 12.14 -4.75 -38.29
C VAL A 152 12.65 -6.18 -38.39
N VAL A 153 11.84 -7.05 -39.00
CA VAL A 153 12.25 -8.39 -39.39
C VAL A 153 13.12 -8.22 -40.62
N ALA A 154 14.45 -8.25 -40.43
CA ALA A 154 15.38 -8.41 -41.53
C ALA A 154 15.21 -9.82 -42.11
N ALA A 155 14.86 -9.90 -43.39
CA ALA A 155 14.74 -11.13 -44.17
C ALA A 155 16.11 -11.64 -44.64
#